data_AF-A0A2P5FNB0-F1
#
_entry.id   AF-A0A2P5FNB0-F1
#
_cell.length_a   1.000
_cell.length_b   1.000
_cell.length_c   1.000
_cell.angle_alpha   90.00
_cell.angle_beta   90.00
_cell.angle_gamma   90.00
#
_symmetry.space_group_name_H-M   'P 1'
#
loop_
_entity.id
_entity.type
_entity.pdbx_description
1 polymer ?
#
loop_
_entity_poly.entity_id
_entity_poly.type
_entity_poly.pdbx_seq_one_letter_code
_entity_poly.pdbx_strand_id
1 'polypeptide(L)'
;MQKLKALVAARRCRLQSFRSLSHHRGFSAQPNYAQHHDDDTLQNLVLVEGRANSRTAILNRPSSLNALDNAMAARLKRLYESWEENPDIGFVLMKGSGRAFCSGADAVSLYHLLNEGNVDECKMFFETLYKFVYLQGTYLKPHVAILDGITMGAGAGISFPGMFRLVTNRTVFSHPEAQMGFHPDAGASFYLSRLPGYLGEYLALTGDKLNGVEMIACRLATHYTLNERLSWIEERLSKLITDDPSAIETSLAQYGDIVYPEKRSILSKIDAIDSCFSHDTVEEIIDALEKEASVSNDEWCKTALKKLREASPLSLKVTLQSIREGRFQSLDRCLVREYRISLTGISRQVSKDFSEGVRARLVDKDFTPKWDPPSLKDVSKDMVDCHFSPLPEVVESELELPTALREPYM
;
A
#
# COMPACT_ATOMS: atom_id res chain seq x y z
N MET A 1 5.36 -82.07 -40.61
CA MET A 1 5.72 -80.66 -40.30
C MET A 1 6.41 -80.63 -38.93
N GLN A 2 7.03 -79.53 -38.49
CA GLN A 2 7.87 -79.45 -37.27
C GLN A 2 7.12 -79.96 -36.00
N LYS A 3 7.68 -80.88 -35.18
CA LYS A 3 8.76 -80.75 -34.15
C LYS A 3 8.34 -79.87 -32.93
N LEU A 4 8.65 -80.13 -31.64
CA LEU A 4 9.15 -81.25 -30.79
C LEU A 4 9.24 -80.68 -29.31
N LYS A 5 9.25 -81.34 -28.13
CA LYS A 5 9.12 -82.71 -27.53
C LYS A 5 8.70 -82.50 -26.02
N ALA A 6 7.92 -83.36 -25.36
CA ALA A 6 8.31 -84.36 -24.31
C ALA A 6 9.36 -83.94 -23.22
N LEU A 7 9.34 -84.37 -21.92
CA LEU A 7 8.39 -85.16 -21.09
C LEU A 7 8.72 -85.03 -19.55
N VAL A 8 7.70 -84.93 -18.68
CA VAL A 8 7.45 -85.66 -17.39
C VAL A 8 8.44 -85.73 -16.18
N ALA A 9 7.95 -85.26 -15.00
CA ALA A 9 8.16 -85.71 -13.58
C ALA A 9 9.58 -85.62 -12.90
N ALA A 10 9.79 -85.79 -11.57
CA ALA A 10 8.92 -86.27 -10.46
C ALA A 10 9.29 -85.80 -9.02
N ARG A 11 8.28 -85.76 -8.12
CA ARG A 11 8.26 -86.08 -6.65
C ARG A 11 9.24 -85.47 -5.59
N ARG A 12 8.60 -84.88 -4.55
CA ARG A 12 8.77 -85.07 -3.07
C ARG A 12 9.88 -84.34 -2.24
N CYS A 13 9.42 -83.31 -1.51
CA CYS A 13 9.29 -83.25 -0.02
C CYS A 13 10.46 -82.85 0.94
N ARG A 14 10.07 -82.13 2.02
CA ARG A 14 10.72 -81.81 3.33
C ARG A 14 11.80 -80.70 3.46
N LEU A 15 11.34 -79.58 4.06
CA LEU A 15 11.80 -78.92 5.31
C LEU A 15 13.20 -78.27 5.48
N GLN A 16 13.18 -77.13 6.20
CA GLN A 16 14.26 -76.44 6.96
C GLN A 16 15.45 -75.86 6.16
N SER A 17 16.01 -74.67 6.39
CA SER A 17 15.79 -73.53 7.29
C SER A 17 16.93 -72.49 7.06
N PHE A 18 16.89 -71.36 7.77
CA PHE A 18 17.95 -70.34 7.93
C PHE A 18 18.34 -69.38 6.78
N ARG A 19 18.87 -68.23 7.21
CA ARG A 19 19.15 -67.01 6.43
C ARG A 19 20.64 -66.92 6.06
N SER A 20 20.96 -66.30 4.92
CA SER A 20 22.12 -65.41 4.82
C SER A 20 21.93 -64.36 3.71
N LEU A 21 22.70 -63.28 3.78
CA LEU A 21 22.54 -62.06 2.99
C LEU A 21 23.07 -62.18 1.55
N SER A 22 22.48 -61.41 0.63
CA SER A 22 23.24 -60.66 -0.40
C SER A 22 22.39 -59.56 -1.05
N HIS A 23 23.07 -58.64 -1.74
CA HIS A 23 22.55 -57.36 -2.24
C HIS A 23 21.27 -57.41 -3.08
N HIS A 24 20.43 -56.37 -2.94
CA HIS A 24 19.69 -55.79 -4.06
C HIS A 24 19.79 -54.26 -4.04
N ARG A 25 19.74 -53.65 -5.23
CA ARG A 25 19.84 -52.19 -5.43
C ARG A 25 18.54 -51.50 -5.03
N GLY A 26 18.63 -50.41 -4.28
CA GLY A 26 17.58 -49.39 -4.20
C GLY A 26 18.01 -48.13 -4.95
N PHE A 27 17.15 -47.60 -5.83
CA PHE A 27 17.32 -46.26 -6.39
C PHE A 27 16.71 -45.26 -5.40
N SER A 28 17.53 -44.34 -4.86
CA SER A 28 17.04 -43.21 -4.07
C SER A 28 17.83 -41.95 -4.42
N ALA A 29 17.37 -41.25 -5.46
CA ALA A 29 17.77 -39.87 -5.66
C ALA A 29 16.98 -39.00 -4.66
N GLN A 30 17.66 -38.50 -3.62
CA GLN A 30 17.08 -37.47 -2.77
C GLN A 30 17.06 -36.14 -3.53
N PRO A 31 15.97 -35.36 -3.50
CA PRO A 31 15.98 -33.99 -3.99
C PRO A 31 16.87 -33.11 -3.08
N ASN A 32 17.48 -32.09 -3.68
CA ASN A 32 18.46 -31.24 -3.00
C ASN A 32 17.77 -30.28 -2.03
N TYR A 33 18.15 -30.29 -0.74
CA TYR A 33 17.61 -29.37 0.26
C TYR A 33 18.23 -27.98 0.13
N ALA A 34 17.65 -27.14 -0.73
CA ALA A 34 18.15 -25.79 -1.03
C ALA A 34 17.03 -24.77 -1.34
N GLN A 35 15.92 -24.78 -0.58
CA GLN A 35 14.80 -23.83 -0.75
C GLN A 35 14.17 -23.28 0.56
N HIS A 36 14.61 -23.71 1.75
CA HIS A 36 13.90 -23.37 3.00
C HIS A 36 14.22 -22.00 3.61
N HIS A 37 15.39 -21.40 3.35
CA HIS A 37 15.78 -20.15 4.03
C HIS A 37 15.02 -18.91 3.55
N ASP A 38 14.69 -18.83 2.26
CA ASP A 38 14.00 -17.66 1.71
C ASP A 38 12.52 -17.65 2.12
N ASP A 39 11.83 -18.79 2.09
CA ASP A 39 10.41 -18.82 2.45
C ASP A 39 10.18 -18.58 3.96
N ASP A 40 11.02 -19.11 4.86
CA ASP A 40 10.99 -18.73 6.29
C ASP A 40 11.21 -17.23 6.48
N THR A 41 12.11 -16.62 5.71
CA THR A 41 12.38 -15.17 5.76
C THR A 41 11.16 -14.38 5.27
N LEU A 42 10.58 -14.75 4.12
CA LEU A 42 9.35 -14.15 3.58
C LEU A 42 8.16 -14.32 4.53
N GLN A 43 8.03 -15.48 5.18
CA GLN A 43 6.97 -15.77 6.15
C GLN A 43 7.01 -14.82 7.34
N ASN A 44 8.20 -14.41 7.78
CA ASN A 44 8.38 -13.47 8.90
C ASN A 44 8.03 -12.01 8.57
N LEU A 45 8.03 -11.59 7.29
CA LEU A 45 7.72 -10.19 6.92
C LEU A 45 6.21 -9.87 7.01
N VAL A 46 5.35 -10.85 6.73
CA VAL A 46 3.90 -10.74 6.89
C VAL A 46 3.37 -12.01 7.56
N LEU A 47 3.08 -11.92 8.86
CA LEU A 47 2.54 -13.04 9.63
C LEU A 47 1.06 -13.26 9.27
N VAL A 48 0.58 -14.48 9.48
CA VAL A 48 -0.82 -14.86 9.24
C VAL A 48 -1.42 -15.45 10.50
N GLU A 49 -2.47 -14.82 11.04
CA GLU A 49 -3.34 -15.45 12.03
C GLU A 49 -4.57 -16.08 11.35
N GLY A 50 -4.82 -17.36 11.64
CA GLY A 50 -6.01 -18.07 11.22
C GLY A 50 -7.05 -18.16 12.34
N ARG A 51 -8.28 -17.74 12.08
CA ARG A 51 -9.44 -17.92 12.96
C ARG A 51 -10.52 -18.76 12.26
N ALA A 52 -11.64 -19.02 12.93
CA ALA A 52 -12.66 -19.98 12.45
C ALA A 52 -13.13 -19.68 11.01
N ASN A 53 -13.38 -18.41 10.69
CA ASN A 53 -13.88 -17.98 9.39
C ASN A 53 -13.19 -16.71 8.85
N SER A 54 -12.05 -16.31 9.44
CA SER A 54 -11.30 -15.12 9.02
C SER A 54 -9.78 -15.33 9.03
N ARG A 55 -9.07 -14.49 8.27
CA ARG A 55 -7.59 -14.44 8.22
C ARG A 55 -7.12 -13.01 8.47
N THR A 56 -6.06 -12.87 9.26
CA THR A 56 -5.40 -11.58 9.51
C THR A 56 -4.02 -11.59 8.89
N ALA A 57 -3.73 -10.67 7.97
CA ALA A 57 -2.38 -10.31 7.56
C ALA A 57 -1.79 -9.32 8.57
N ILE A 58 -0.61 -9.62 9.10
CA ILE A 58 0.08 -8.77 10.09
C ILE A 58 1.41 -8.30 9.50
N LEU A 59 1.52 -7.01 9.23
CA LEU A 59 2.74 -6.38 8.70
C LEU A 59 3.81 -6.38 9.80
N ASN A 60 4.94 -7.06 9.57
CA ASN A 60 5.88 -7.45 10.61
C ASN A 60 7.33 -7.02 10.33
N ARG A 61 7.51 -5.72 10.05
CA ARG A 61 8.82 -5.03 10.06
C ARG A 61 8.80 -3.85 11.05
N PRO A 62 8.54 -4.07 12.36
CA PRO A 62 8.27 -2.96 13.30
C PRO A 62 9.46 -2.03 13.53
N SER A 63 10.68 -2.49 13.27
CA SER A 63 11.91 -1.69 13.28
C SER A 63 11.93 -0.61 12.19
N SER A 64 11.41 -0.90 11.00
CA SER A 64 11.23 0.05 9.89
C SER A 64 9.78 0.56 9.78
N LEU A 65 9.04 0.62 10.90
CA LEU A 65 7.64 1.11 10.95
C LEU A 65 6.67 0.37 10.01
N ASN A 66 6.96 -0.90 9.70
CA ASN A 66 6.25 -1.70 8.72
C ASN A 66 6.24 -1.07 7.31
N ALA A 67 7.31 -0.35 6.94
CA ALA A 67 7.54 0.09 5.57
C ALA A 67 7.49 -1.08 4.59
N LEU A 68 6.83 -0.89 3.46
CA LEU A 68 6.48 -1.93 2.50
C LEU A 68 7.57 -2.12 1.45
N ASP A 69 8.13 -3.32 1.39
CA ASP A 69 9.04 -3.76 0.32
C ASP A 69 8.34 -4.70 -0.69
N ASN A 70 9.06 -5.07 -1.75
CA ASN A 70 8.54 -5.95 -2.81
C ASN A 70 8.18 -7.36 -2.28
N ALA A 71 8.93 -7.88 -1.32
CA ALA A 71 8.67 -9.20 -0.74
C ALA A 71 7.37 -9.20 0.09
N MET A 72 7.11 -8.13 0.85
CA MET A 72 5.84 -7.92 1.54
C MET A 72 4.68 -7.74 0.56
N ALA A 73 4.83 -6.90 -0.48
CA ALA A 73 3.78 -6.66 -1.47
C ALA A 73 3.41 -7.96 -2.22
N ALA A 74 4.41 -8.71 -2.70
CA ALA A 74 4.22 -9.99 -3.39
C ALA A 74 3.65 -11.08 -2.47
N ARG A 75 3.94 -11.02 -1.16
CA ARG A 75 3.34 -11.92 -0.16
C ARG A 75 1.89 -11.56 0.14
N LEU A 76 1.57 -10.28 0.36
CA LEU A 76 0.20 -9.79 0.55
C LEU A 76 -0.69 -10.17 -0.63
N LYS A 77 -0.23 -9.92 -1.86
CA LYS A 77 -0.94 -10.29 -3.09
C LYS A 77 -1.29 -11.79 -3.13
N ARG A 78 -0.29 -12.67 -2.97
CA ARG A 78 -0.49 -14.13 -2.96
C ARG A 78 -1.43 -14.60 -1.84
N LEU A 79 -1.36 -14.00 -0.66
CA LEU A 79 -2.26 -14.33 0.46
C LEU A 79 -3.71 -13.95 0.11
N TYR A 80 -3.94 -12.74 -0.40
CA TYR A 80 -5.28 -12.25 -0.72
C TYR A 80 -5.92 -13.05 -1.87
N GLU A 81 -5.18 -13.34 -2.93
CA GLU A 81 -5.64 -14.22 -4.03
C GLU A 81 -6.06 -15.60 -3.48
N SER A 82 -5.23 -16.22 -2.62
CA SER A 82 -5.55 -17.51 -2.01
C SER A 82 -6.70 -17.48 -0.99
N TRP A 83 -6.91 -16.36 -0.31
CA TRP A 83 -7.99 -16.20 0.68
C TRP A 83 -9.35 -15.90 0.05
N GLU A 84 -9.36 -15.33 -1.16
CA GLU A 84 -10.56 -15.02 -1.91
C GLU A 84 -11.22 -16.30 -2.46
N GLU A 85 -10.43 -17.18 -3.07
CA GLU A 85 -10.92 -18.47 -3.61
C GLU A 85 -11.38 -19.48 -2.54
N ASN A 86 -10.93 -19.31 -1.29
CA ASN A 86 -11.18 -20.28 -0.21
C ASN A 86 -12.55 -20.07 0.46
N PRO A 87 -13.50 -21.03 0.41
CA PRO A 87 -14.84 -20.87 0.95
C PRO A 87 -14.92 -20.88 2.49
N ASP A 88 -13.90 -21.37 3.21
CA ASP A 88 -13.88 -21.37 4.67
C ASP A 88 -13.59 -19.98 5.27
N ILE A 89 -13.19 -19.02 4.42
CA ILE A 89 -12.86 -17.64 4.81
C ILE A 89 -14.00 -16.72 4.35
N GLY A 90 -14.78 -16.21 5.31
CA GLY A 90 -15.83 -15.22 5.06
C GLY A 90 -15.26 -13.81 4.90
N PHE A 91 -14.27 -13.42 5.71
CA PHE A 91 -13.68 -12.07 5.67
C PHE A 91 -12.18 -12.04 6.04
N VAL A 92 -11.52 -10.93 5.71
CA VAL A 92 -10.07 -10.72 5.91
C VAL A 92 -9.78 -9.45 6.71
N LEU A 93 -8.67 -9.45 7.43
CA LEU A 93 -8.19 -8.33 8.22
C LEU A 93 -6.74 -7.98 7.84
N MET A 94 -6.37 -6.72 7.96
CA MET A 94 -4.97 -6.27 7.92
C MET A 94 -4.64 -5.39 9.12
N LYS A 95 -3.50 -5.64 9.77
CA LYS A 95 -2.97 -4.79 10.86
C LYS A 95 -1.44 -4.70 10.82
N GLY A 96 -0.88 -3.68 11.46
CA GLY A 96 0.57 -3.57 11.67
C GLY A 96 1.01 -4.12 13.04
N SER A 97 2.28 -4.49 13.12
CA SER A 97 2.95 -4.84 14.38
C SER A 97 3.57 -3.60 15.06
N GLY A 98 3.58 -3.59 16.41
CA GLY A 98 4.30 -2.59 17.18
C GLY A 98 3.64 -1.21 17.23
N ARG A 99 4.27 -0.20 16.59
CA ARG A 99 3.91 1.23 16.74
C ARG A 99 3.33 1.91 15.50
N ALA A 100 3.13 1.17 14.41
CA ALA A 100 2.62 1.66 13.15
C ALA A 100 1.77 0.60 12.46
N PHE A 101 0.81 1.04 11.64
CA PHE A 101 0.20 0.17 10.65
C PHE A 101 1.22 -0.09 9.53
N CYS A 102 1.54 0.95 8.77
CA CYS A 102 2.53 0.96 7.68
C CYS A 102 2.96 2.42 7.40
N SER A 103 4.26 2.69 7.30
CA SER A 103 4.79 4.04 7.03
C SER A 103 4.94 4.39 5.54
N GLY A 104 4.42 3.58 4.63
CA GLY A 104 4.58 3.76 3.18
C GLY A 104 5.55 2.76 2.57
N ALA A 105 5.95 2.98 1.31
CA ALA A 105 6.97 2.19 0.63
C ALA A 105 8.32 2.27 1.36
N ASP A 106 9.16 1.25 1.23
CA ASP A 106 10.56 1.27 1.69
C ASP A 106 11.41 2.11 0.73
N ALA A 107 11.20 3.42 0.78
CA ALA A 107 11.85 4.38 -0.11
C ALA A 107 13.38 4.38 0.04
N VAL A 108 13.91 3.96 1.20
CA VAL A 108 15.36 3.79 1.41
C VAL A 108 15.88 2.62 0.58
N SER A 109 15.22 1.46 0.58
CA SER A 109 15.55 0.36 -0.31
C SER A 109 15.45 0.75 -1.80
N LEU A 110 14.38 1.47 -2.20
CA LEU A 110 14.24 1.97 -3.58
C LEU A 110 15.38 2.93 -3.97
N TYR A 111 15.79 3.83 -3.06
CA TYR A 111 16.93 4.73 -3.28
C TYR A 111 18.26 3.99 -3.50
N HIS A 112 18.52 2.92 -2.72
CA HIS A 112 19.71 2.09 -2.91
C HIS A 112 19.68 1.37 -4.27
N LEU A 113 18.57 0.70 -4.61
CA LEU A 113 18.40 0.03 -5.91
C LEU A 113 18.60 0.99 -7.09
N LEU A 114 18.02 2.19 -7.05
CA LEU A 114 18.22 3.21 -8.09
C LEU A 114 19.67 3.72 -8.17
N ASN A 115 20.43 3.72 -7.08
CA ASN A 115 21.85 4.10 -7.09
C ASN A 115 22.77 2.98 -7.60
N GLU A 116 22.37 1.73 -7.40
CA GLU A 116 23.06 0.54 -7.94
C GLU A 116 22.73 0.30 -9.42
N GLY A 117 21.65 0.90 -9.93
CA GLY A 117 21.18 0.76 -11.32
C GLY A 117 20.06 -0.26 -11.51
N ASN A 118 19.58 -0.86 -10.42
CA ASN A 118 18.56 -1.92 -10.39
C ASN A 118 17.14 -1.34 -10.54
N VAL A 119 16.91 -0.49 -11.56
CA VAL A 119 15.65 0.24 -11.78
C VAL A 119 14.47 -0.71 -11.98
N ASP A 120 14.68 -1.85 -12.63
CA ASP A 120 13.60 -2.80 -12.90
C ASP A 120 13.08 -3.51 -11.63
N GLU A 121 13.88 -3.66 -10.58
CA GLU A 121 13.38 -4.11 -9.26
C GLU A 121 12.42 -3.09 -8.64
N CYS A 122 12.71 -1.79 -8.81
CA CYS A 122 11.80 -0.73 -8.40
C CYS A 122 10.49 -0.74 -9.22
N LYS A 123 10.56 -1.00 -10.54
CA LYS A 123 9.36 -1.17 -11.39
C LYS A 123 8.51 -2.34 -10.89
N MET A 124 9.12 -3.50 -10.64
CA MET A 124 8.44 -4.69 -10.11
C MET A 124 7.77 -4.44 -8.76
N PHE A 125 8.37 -3.62 -7.89
CA PHE A 125 7.73 -3.17 -6.64
C PHE A 125 6.45 -2.38 -6.93
N PHE A 126 6.50 -1.33 -7.75
CA PHE A 126 5.31 -0.52 -8.06
C PHE A 126 4.23 -1.33 -8.78
N GLU A 127 4.60 -2.20 -9.73
CA GLU A 127 3.67 -3.09 -10.43
C GLU A 127 2.95 -4.03 -9.46
N THR A 128 3.70 -4.66 -8.55
CA THR A 128 3.17 -5.60 -7.55
C THR A 128 2.28 -4.90 -6.53
N LEU A 129 2.71 -3.73 -6.02
CA LEU A 129 1.93 -2.88 -5.13
C LEU A 129 0.61 -2.47 -5.78
N TYR A 130 0.64 -1.97 -7.01
CA TYR A 130 -0.55 -1.42 -7.66
C TYR A 130 -1.55 -2.51 -8.06
N LYS A 131 -1.07 -3.68 -8.52
CA LYS A 131 -1.90 -4.86 -8.71
C LYS A 131 -2.51 -5.36 -7.40
N PHE A 132 -1.80 -5.24 -6.27
CA PHE A 132 -2.35 -5.56 -4.94
C PHE A 132 -3.38 -4.54 -4.45
N VAL A 133 -3.15 -3.23 -4.62
CA VAL A 133 -4.12 -2.18 -4.25
C VAL A 133 -5.41 -2.31 -5.08
N TYR A 134 -5.30 -2.62 -6.37
CA TYR A 134 -6.46 -2.90 -7.20
C TYR A 134 -7.20 -4.18 -6.76
N LEU A 135 -6.48 -5.27 -6.44
CA LEU A 135 -7.06 -6.49 -5.87
C LEU A 135 -7.84 -6.19 -4.58
N GLN A 136 -7.28 -5.39 -3.67
CA GLN A 136 -7.96 -4.99 -2.44
C GLN A 136 -9.19 -4.10 -2.72
N GLY A 137 -9.09 -3.17 -3.67
CA GLY A 137 -10.20 -2.31 -4.10
C GLY A 137 -11.36 -3.06 -4.79
N THR A 138 -11.09 -4.27 -5.27
CA THR A 138 -12.03 -5.14 -6.02
C THR A 138 -12.18 -6.51 -5.38
N TYR A 139 -11.94 -6.60 -4.06
CA TYR A 139 -11.89 -7.84 -3.32
C TYR A 139 -13.29 -8.37 -3.05
N LEU A 140 -13.57 -9.64 -3.36
CA LEU A 140 -14.93 -10.21 -3.32
C LEU A 140 -15.44 -10.52 -1.91
N LYS A 141 -14.73 -10.10 -0.85
CA LYS A 141 -15.03 -10.38 0.55
C LYS A 141 -14.80 -9.14 1.42
N PRO A 142 -15.46 -9.02 2.59
CA PRO A 142 -15.22 -7.89 3.49
C PRO A 142 -13.75 -7.83 3.94
N HIS A 143 -13.15 -6.65 3.82
CA HIS A 143 -11.79 -6.34 4.31
C HIS A 143 -11.85 -5.31 5.44
N VAL A 144 -11.16 -5.60 6.55
CA VAL A 144 -11.04 -4.72 7.73
C VAL A 144 -9.58 -4.30 7.94
N ALA A 145 -9.26 -3.04 7.67
CA ALA A 145 -7.98 -2.45 8.03
C ALA A 145 -8.00 -1.89 9.47
N ILE A 146 -7.04 -2.30 10.30
CA ILE A 146 -6.83 -1.81 11.67
C ILE A 146 -5.62 -0.88 11.68
N LEU A 147 -5.89 0.43 11.63
CA LEU A 147 -4.92 1.50 11.37
C LEU A 147 -4.29 2.06 12.66
N ASP A 148 -3.85 1.19 13.55
CA ASP A 148 -3.28 1.60 14.84
C ASP A 148 -1.85 2.17 14.69
N GLY A 149 -1.70 3.48 14.88
CA GLY A 149 -0.42 4.18 14.72
C GLY A 149 -0.22 4.84 13.35
N ILE A 150 1.04 4.95 12.93
CA ILE A 150 1.42 5.60 11.66
C ILE A 150 0.83 4.84 10.47
N THR A 151 0.14 5.56 9.59
CA THR A 151 -0.44 5.08 8.33
C THR A 151 -0.12 6.09 7.22
N MET A 152 0.93 5.90 6.43
CA MET A 152 1.41 6.93 5.48
C MET A 152 1.65 6.38 4.07
N GLY A 153 1.51 7.21 3.05
CA GLY A 153 1.76 6.89 1.64
C GLY A 153 1.09 5.60 1.17
N ALA A 154 1.83 4.75 0.46
CA ALA A 154 1.41 3.39 0.10
C ALA A 154 0.81 2.54 1.25
N GLY A 155 1.07 2.86 2.53
CA GLY A 155 0.39 2.27 3.69
C GLY A 155 -1.10 2.58 3.75
N ALA A 156 -1.52 3.77 3.35
CA ALA A 156 -2.91 4.09 3.10
C ALA A 156 -3.43 3.39 1.82
N GLY A 157 -2.60 3.27 0.79
CA GLY A 157 -2.94 2.48 -0.41
C GLY A 157 -3.31 1.02 -0.10
N ILE A 158 -2.47 0.32 0.69
CA ILE A 158 -2.74 -1.06 1.16
C ILE A 158 -3.75 -1.15 2.31
N SER A 159 -4.69 -0.20 2.41
CA SER A 159 -5.79 -0.28 3.37
C SER A 159 -7.06 0.46 2.99
N PHE A 160 -6.94 1.59 2.26
CA PHE A 160 -8.06 2.51 2.07
C PHE A 160 -9.13 2.00 1.09
N PRO A 161 -8.79 1.40 -0.08
CA PRO A 161 -9.74 0.73 -0.96
C PRO A 161 -10.46 -0.51 -0.39
N GLY A 162 -10.23 -0.88 0.87
CA GLY A 162 -11.01 -1.92 1.54
C GLY A 162 -12.46 -1.51 1.84
N MET A 163 -13.19 -2.38 2.55
CA MET A 163 -14.55 -2.08 2.99
C MET A 163 -14.56 -1.25 4.29
N PHE A 164 -13.89 -1.75 5.33
CA PHE A 164 -13.85 -1.12 6.66
C PHE A 164 -12.44 -0.62 7.01
N ARG A 165 -12.41 0.58 7.59
CA ARG A 165 -11.21 1.25 8.11
C ARG A 165 -11.46 1.62 9.57
N LEU A 166 -10.80 0.91 10.49
CA LEU A 166 -10.83 1.13 11.93
C LEU A 166 -9.59 1.92 12.35
N VAL A 167 -9.79 3.11 12.92
CA VAL A 167 -8.73 3.99 13.43
C VAL A 167 -8.77 4.06 14.97
N THR A 168 -7.68 4.55 15.57
CA THR A 168 -7.53 4.69 17.02
C THR A 168 -7.08 6.09 17.44
N ASN A 169 -7.08 6.35 18.75
CA ASN A 169 -6.40 7.49 19.38
C ASN A 169 -4.89 7.60 19.04
N ARG A 170 -4.28 6.54 18.47
CA ARG A 170 -2.87 6.51 18.04
C ARG A 170 -2.69 6.72 16.53
N THR A 171 -3.75 6.69 15.72
CA THR A 171 -3.65 6.81 14.27
C THR A 171 -3.07 8.17 13.85
N VAL A 172 -2.07 8.14 12.97
CA VAL A 172 -1.52 9.32 12.30
C VAL A 172 -1.45 9.05 10.80
N PHE A 173 -2.35 9.67 10.04
CA PHE A 173 -2.43 9.58 8.58
C PHE A 173 -1.74 10.76 7.90
N SER A 174 -1.01 10.54 6.80
CA SER A 174 -0.38 11.61 6.00
C SER A 174 0.14 11.12 4.65
N HIS A 175 0.24 12.03 3.67
CA HIS A 175 0.96 11.85 2.41
C HIS A 175 2.14 12.83 2.27
N PRO A 176 3.33 12.53 2.82
CA PRO A 176 4.53 13.38 2.75
C PRO A 176 5.33 13.26 1.43
N GLU A 177 4.80 12.59 0.41
CA GLU A 177 5.52 12.23 -0.83
C GLU A 177 6.03 13.46 -1.61
N ALA A 178 5.24 14.54 -1.69
CA ALA A 178 5.65 15.79 -2.35
C ALA A 178 6.90 16.40 -1.70
N GLN A 179 7.06 16.22 -0.38
CA GLN A 179 8.24 16.62 0.38
C GLN A 179 9.42 15.66 0.22
N MET A 180 9.23 14.47 -0.36
CA MET A 180 10.27 13.49 -0.70
C MET A 180 10.64 13.46 -2.19
N GLY A 181 10.09 14.37 -3.01
CA GLY A 181 10.34 14.38 -4.45
C GLY A 181 9.52 13.34 -5.23
N PHE A 182 8.34 12.97 -4.72
CA PHE A 182 7.45 11.98 -5.30
C PHE A 182 5.98 12.46 -5.26
N HIS A 183 5.05 11.68 -5.81
CA HIS A 183 3.61 12.00 -5.74
C HIS A 183 2.91 11.10 -4.69
N PRO A 184 1.78 11.53 -4.10
CA PRO A 184 0.89 10.64 -3.39
C PRO A 184 0.42 9.48 -4.29
N ASP A 185 0.70 8.25 -3.86
CA ASP A 185 0.70 7.05 -4.71
C ASP A 185 -0.35 6.02 -4.31
N ALA A 186 -0.36 4.85 -4.97
CA ALA A 186 -1.11 3.66 -4.55
C ALA A 186 -2.61 3.92 -4.27
N GLY A 187 -3.27 4.67 -5.15
CA GLY A 187 -4.69 5.03 -5.08
C GLY A 187 -4.99 6.36 -4.37
N ALA A 188 -3.98 7.11 -3.91
CA ALA A 188 -4.18 8.38 -3.21
C ALA A 188 -4.99 9.40 -4.01
N SER A 189 -4.79 9.50 -5.32
CA SER A 189 -5.59 10.40 -6.18
C SER A 189 -7.06 9.98 -6.31
N PHE A 190 -7.39 8.71 -6.03
CA PHE A 190 -8.78 8.26 -5.98
C PHE A 190 -9.46 8.69 -4.67
N TYR A 191 -8.90 8.40 -3.50
CA TYR A 191 -9.58 8.69 -2.23
C TYR A 191 -9.41 10.12 -1.72
N LEU A 192 -8.26 10.78 -1.94
CA LEU A 192 -8.08 12.18 -1.51
C LEU A 192 -8.99 13.13 -2.30
N SER A 193 -9.14 12.93 -3.61
CA SER A 193 -9.99 13.77 -4.48
C SER A 193 -11.50 13.69 -4.16
N ARG A 194 -11.91 12.70 -3.36
CA ARG A 194 -13.29 12.46 -2.90
C ARG A 194 -13.58 13.05 -1.50
N LEU A 195 -12.60 13.69 -0.89
CA LEU A 195 -12.78 14.39 0.39
C LEU A 195 -13.61 15.69 0.23
N PRO A 196 -14.19 16.20 1.34
CA PRO A 196 -14.93 17.45 1.30
C PRO A 196 -14.12 18.61 0.71
N GLY A 197 -14.71 19.32 -0.25
CA GLY A 197 -14.12 20.48 -0.91
C GLY A 197 -12.76 20.17 -1.54
N TYR A 198 -11.74 20.87 -1.05
CA TYR A 198 -10.35 20.83 -1.50
C TYR A 198 -9.38 20.32 -0.42
N LEU A 199 -9.91 19.64 0.60
CA LEU A 199 -9.12 18.97 1.65
C LEU A 199 -8.16 17.91 1.07
N GLY A 200 -8.54 17.26 -0.03
CA GLY A 200 -7.68 16.30 -0.73
C GLY A 200 -6.39 16.92 -1.24
N GLU A 201 -6.51 18.02 -1.97
CA GLU A 201 -5.40 18.80 -2.51
C GLU A 201 -4.55 19.41 -1.39
N TYR A 202 -5.16 19.88 -0.29
CA TYR A 202 -4.43 20.34 0.90
C TYR A 202 -3.53 19.24 1.48
N LEU A 203 -4.09 18.05 1.74
CA LEU A 203 -3.36 16.94 2.36
C LEU A 203 -2.25 16.40 1.45
N ALA A 204 -2.56 16.28 0.15
CA ALA A 204 -1.64 15.80 -0.88
C ALA A 204 -0.43 16.71 -1.09
N LEU A 205 -0.64 18.03 -1.14
CA LEU A 205 0.43 19.00 -1.41
C LEU A 205 1.26 19.34 -0.17
N THR A 206 0.63 19.43 1.01
CA THR A 206 1.30 19.91 2.23
C THR A 206 1.85 18.81 3.15
N GLY A 207 1.55 17.54 2.87
CA GLY A 207 1.93 16.42 3.74
C GLY A 207 1.49 16.63 5.18
N ASP A 208 0.27 17.17 5.39
CA ASP A 208 -0.26 17.34 6.74
C ASP A 208 -0.80 16.04 7.33
N LYS A 209 -1.01 16.08 8.65
CA LYS A 209 -1.36 14.91 9.45
C LYS A 209 -2.79 15.00 9.93
N LEU A 210 -3.58 13.96 9.67
CA LEU A 210 -4.85 13.74 10.34
C LEU A 210 -4.66 12.73 11.48
N ASN A 211 -5.30 12.99 12.62
CA ASN A 211 -5.49 11.98 13.65
C ASN A 211 -6.78 11.17 13.40
N GLY A 212 -6.96 10.05 14.11
CA GLY A 212 -8.11 9.15 13.92
C GLY A 212 -9.50 9.84 14.02
N VAL A 213 -9.67 10.84 14.88
CA VAL A 213 -10.95 11.57 15.01
C VAL A 213 -11.23 12.41 13.76
N GLU A 214 -10.19 13.02 13.18
CA GLU A 214 -10.31 13.84 11.98
C GLU A 214 -10.59 12.97 10.75
N MET A 215 -9.98 11.77 10.68
CA MET A 215 -10.26 10.79 9.63
C MET A 215 -11.73 10.32 9.63
N ILE A 216 -12.38 10.19 10.79
CA ILE A 216 -13.83 9.92 10.87
C ILE A 216 -14.62 11.10 10.34
N ALA A 217 -14.30 12.31 10.81
CA ALA A 217 -15.06 13.51 10.47
C ALA A 217 -14.96 13.89 8.98
N CYS A 218 -13.85 13.57 8.29
CA CYS A 218 -13.73 13.70 6.83
C CYS A 218 -14.09 12.41 6.03
N ARG A 219 -14.56 11.35 6.70
CA ARG A 219 -14.95 10.04 6.12
C ARG A 219 -13.84 9.20 5.49
N LEU A 220 -12.56 9.50 5.75
CA LEU A 220 -11.46 8.57 5.43
C LEU A 220 -11.59 7.27 6.24
N ALA A 221 -11.94 7.37 7.52
CA ALA A 221 -12.17 6.23 8.38
C ALA A 221 -13.66 5.91 8.52
N THR A 222 -13.98 4.64 8.79
CA THR A 222 -15.36 4.16 9.01
C THR A 222 -15.71 4.07 10.49
N HIS A 223 -14.74 3.65 11.31
CA HIS A 223 -14.94 3.32 12.72
C HIS A 223 -13.74 3.83 13.52
N TYR A 224 -13.99 4.33 14.74
CA TYR A 224 -12.95 4.77 15.67
C TYR A 224 -13.13 4.08 17.01
N THR A 225 -12.04 3.70 17.66
CA THR A 225 -12.04 3.11 19.01
C THR A 225 -10.81 3.56 19.79
N LEU A 226 -10.86 3.53 21.11
CA LEU A 226 -9.66 3.70 21.94
C LEU A 226 -8.74 2.46 21.81
N ASN A 227 -7.42 2.65 21.65
CA ASN A 227 -6.44 1.57 21.51
C ASN A 227 -6.53 0.54 22.66
N GLU A 228 -6.86 1.01 23.85
CA GLU A 228 -7.09 0.25 25.08
C GLU A 228 -8.22 -0.80 24.95
N ARG A 229 -9.15 -0.62 23.99
CA ARG A 229 -10.25 -1.56 23.68
C ARG A 229 -10.01 -2.39 22.42
N LEU A 230 -8.94 -2.14 21.67
CA LEU A 230 -8.71 -2.76 20.37
C LEU A 230 -8.66 -4.29 20.46
N SER A 231 -8.08 -4.82 21.53
CA SER A 231 -8.04 -6.27 21.81
C SER A 231 -9.43 -6.91 21.94
N TRP A 232 -10.44 -6.18 22.43
CA TRP A 232 -11.82 -6.68 22.52
C TRP A 232 -12.49 -6.74 21.15
N ILE A 233 -12.16 -5.80 20.25
CA ILE A 233 -12.61 -5.83 18.85
C ILE A 233 -11.94 -6.98 18.10
N GLU A 234 -10.63 -7.17 18.26
CA GLU A 234 -9.94 -8.32 17.65
C GLU A 234 -10.50 -9.65 18.16
N GLU A 235 -10.76 -9.77 19.47
CA GLU A 235 -11.40 -10.95 20.05
C GLU A 235 -12.82 -11.16 19.51
N ARG A 236 -13.62 -10.09 19.39
CA ARG A 236 -14.98 -10.14 18.80
C ARG A 236 -14.94 -10.62 17.35
N LEU A 237 -14.11 -10.00 16.50
CA LEU A 237 -13.93 -10.37 15.09
C LEU A 237 -13.40 -11.81 14.95
N SER A 238 -12.51 -12.25 15.84
CA SER A 238 -11.95 -13.62 15.82
C SER A 238 -13.00 -14.73 16.05
N LYS A 239 -14.17 -14.37 16.58
CA LYS A 239 -15.30 -15.27 16.91
C LYS A 239 -16.45 -15.17 15.90
N LEU A 240 -16.38 -14.28 14.91
CA LEU A 240 -17.40 -14.20 13.87
C LEU A 240 -17.28 -15.38 12.89
N ILE A 241 -18.45 -15.85 12.43
CA ILE A 241 -18.61 -16.82 11.35
C ILE A 241 -19.65 -16.20 10.42
N THR A 242 -19.18 -15.42 9.46
CA THR A 242 -19.98 -14.60 8.56
C THR A 242 -19.13 -14.07 7.40
N ASP A 243 -19.73 -14.03 6.21
CA ASP A 243 -19.29 -13.33 5.00
C ASP A 243 -20.06 -12.01 4.78
N ASP A 244 -21.11 -11.74 5.57
CA ASP A 244 -21.95 -10.53 5.48
C ASP A 244 -21.23 -9.29 6.05
N PRO A 245 -21.06 -8.21 5.25
CA PRO A 245 -20.60 -6.91 5.74
C PRO A 245 -21.36 -6.40 6.97
N SER A 246 -22.68 -6.57 7.05
CA SER A 246 -23.52 -5.93 8.08
C SER A 246 -23.24 -6.48 9.49
N ALA A 247 -22.93 -7.78 9.59
CA ALA A 247 -22.52 -8.43 10.84
C ALA A 247 -21.13 -7.96 11.33
N ILE A 248 -20.24 -7.58 10.40
CA ILE A 248 -18.92 -7.03 10.69
C ILE A 248 -19.04 -5.56 11.10
N GLU A 249 -19.79 -4.76 10.35
CA GLU A 249 -20.11 -3.35 10.68
C GLU A 249 -20.74 -3.25 12.07
N THR A 250 -21.78 -4.02 12.35
CA THR A 250 -22.43 -4.07 13.67
C THR A 250 -21.44 -4.42 14.79
N SER A 251 -20.48 -5.33 14.51
CA SER A 251 -19.47 -5.76 15.49
C SER A 251 -18.35 -4.73 15.69
N LEU A 252 -18.05 -3.89 14.70
CA LEU A 252 -17.14 -2.74 14.84
C LEU A 252 -17.85 -1.60 15.59
N ALA A 253 -19.08 -1.26 15.18
CA ALA A 253 -19.90 -0.21 15.79
C ALA A 253 -20.22 -0.47 17.27
N GLN A 254 -20.39 -1.73 17.69
CA GLN A 254 -20.61 -2.12 19.09
C GLN A 254 -19.51 -1.63 20.05
N TYR A 255 -18.28 -1.47 19.55
CA TYR A 255 -17.11 -1.03 20.33
C TYR A 255 -16.54 0.31 19.82
N GLY A 256 -17.28 0.99 18.93
CA GLY A 256 -16.94 2.30 18.40
C GLY A 256 -17.23 3.42 19.40
N ASP A 257 -16.34 4.40 19.49
CA ASP A 257 -16.55 5.61 20.28
C ASP A 257 -17.04 6.75 19.39
N ILE A 258 -18.14 7.42 19.78
CA ILE A 258 -18.62 8.63 19.11
C ILE A 258 -17.66 9.77 19.43
N VAL A 259 -16.97 10.29 18.40
CA VAL A 259 -15.95 11.34 18.53
C VAL A 259 -16.25 12.54 17.65
N TYR A 260 -15.81 13.72 18.09
CA TYR A 260 -15.95 14.99 17.38
C TYR A 260 -14.60 15.69 17.30
N PRO A 261 -14.25 16.33 16.17
CA PRO A 261 -12.98 17.04 16.03
C PRO A 261 -12.93 18.26 16.97
N GLU A 262 -11.78 18.47 17.59
CA GLU A 262 -11.55 19.65 18.44
C GLU A 262 -11.52 20.95 17.61
N LYS A 263 -11.77 22.11 18.24
CA LYS A 263 -11.74 23.42 17.54
C LYS A 263 -10.41 23.75 16.83
N ARG A 264 -9.29 23.14 17.26
CA ARG A 264 -7.96 23.27 16.63
C ARG A 264 -7.68 22.26 15.51
N SER A 265 -8.64 21.39 15.19
CA SER A 265 -8.56 20.46 14.05
C SER A 265 -8.41 21.23 12.74
N ILE A 266 -7.71 20.64 11.77
CA ILE A 266 -7.65 21.17 10.39
C ILE A 266 -9.06 21.35 9.77
N LEU A 267 -10.05 20.58 10.23
CA LEU A 267 -11.42 20.65 9.74
C LEU A 267 -12.15 21.94 10.15
N SER A 268 -11.63 22.72 11.13
CA SER A 268 -12.13 24.07 11.40
C SER A 268 -11.58 25.14 10.44
N LYS A 269 -10.73 24.74 9.48
CA LYS A 269 -10.16 25.59 8.43
C LYS A 269 -10.75 25.30 7.04
N ILE A 270 -11.80 24.49 6.93
CA ILE A 270 -12.30 24.01 5.63
C ILE A 270 -12.65 25.15 4.67
N ASP A 271 -13.28 26.24 5.15
CA ASP A 271 -13.60 27.40 4.31
C ASP A 271 -12.34 28.11 3.74
N ALA A 272 -11.25 28.14 4.52
CA ALA A 272 -9.98 28.73 4.12
C ALA A 272 -9.15 27.79 3.22
N ILE A 273 -9.25 26.48 3.45
CA ILE A 273 -8.74 25.44 2.54
C ILE A 273 -9.45 25.55 1.20
N ASP A 274 -10.78 25.61 1.17
CA ASP A 274 -11.55 25.67 -0.07
C ASP A 274 -11.34 27.00 -0.81
N SER A 275 -11.16 28.11 -0.07
CA SER A 275 -10.74 29.39 -0.65
C SER A 275 -9.36 29.30 -1.33
N CYS A 276 -8.35 28.71 -0.68
CA CYS A 276 -6.97 28.74 -1.20
C CYS A 276 -6.63 27.59 -2.17
N PHE A 277 -7.18 26.39 -1.97
CA PHE A 277 -6.86 25.17 -2.73
C PHE A 277 -7.85 24.88 -3.88
N SER A 278 -8.78 25.80 -4.16
CA SER A 278 -9.67 25.74 -5.33
C SER A 278 -9.01 26.22 -6.64
N HIS A 279 -7.88 26.94 -6.57
CA HIS A 279 -7.15 27.44 -7.74
C HIS A 279 -6.54 26.34 -8.63
N ASP A 280 -6.37 26.61 -9.92
CA ASP A 280 -5.95 25.60 -10.90
C ASP A 280 -4.44 25.29 -10.86
N THR A 281 -3.60 26.24 -10.41
CA THR A 281 -2.13 26.08 -10.33
C THR A 281 -1.58 26.17 -8.90
N VAL A 282 -0.42 25.53 -8.68
CA VAL A 282 0.28 25.57 -7.38
C VAL A 282 0.72 26.98 -7.03
N GLU A 283 1.14 27.76 -8.02
CA GLU A 283 1.48 29.18 -7.89
C GLU A 283 0.31 30.00 -7.35
N GLU A 284 -0.89 29.87 -7.92
CA GLU A 284 -2.09 30.57 -7.43
C GLU A 284 -2.50 30.13 -6.03
N ILE A 285 -2.36 28.83 -5.69
CA ILE A 285 -2.62 28.32 -4.33
C ILE A 285 -1.66 28.97 -3.31
N ILE A 286 -0.40 29.18 -3.69
CA ILE A 286 0.59 29.87 -2.84
C ILE A 286 0.24 31.36 -2.71
N ASP A 287 -0.04 32.07 -3.81
CA ASP A 287 -0.44 33.48 -3.78
C ASP A 287 -1.71 33.70 -2.95
N ALA A 288 -2.69 32.78 -3.03
CA ALA A 288 -3.90 32.79 -2.22
C ALA A 288 -3.60 32.58 -0.72
N LEU A 289 -2.73 31.61 -0.38
CA LEU A 289 -2.29 31.37 1.01
C LEU A 289 -1.47 32.54 1.58
N GLU A 290 -0.62 33.20 0.79
CA GLU A 290 0.14 34.38 1.22
C GLU A 290 -0.80 35.56 1.50
N LYS A 291 -1.80 35.75 0.64
CA LYS A 291 -2.87 36.74 0.85
C LYS A 291 -3.69 36.42 2.09
N GLU A 292 -4.14 35.18 2.28
CA GLU A 292 -4.93 34.79 3.45
C GLU A 292 -4.12 34.91 4.75
N ALA A 293 -2.83 34.53 4.75
CA ALA A 293 -1.92 34.75 5.87
C ALA A 293 -1.78 36.24 6.23
N SER A 294 -1.84 37.15 5.24
CA SER A 294 -1.76 38.59 5.47
C SER A 294 -3.04 39.20 6.09
N VAL A 295 -4.20 38.56 5.87
CA VAL A 295 -5.52 39.01 6.38
C VAL A 295 -5.84 38.41 7.74
N SER A 296 -5.69 37.09 7.90
CA SER A 296 -6.01 36.37 9.14
C SER A 296 -4.89 36.39 10.18
N ASN A 297 -3.63 36.58 9.75
CA ASN A 297 -2.41 36.29 10.53
C ASN A 297 -2.36 34.84 11.09
N ASP A 298 -3.12 33.91 10.50
CA ASP A 298 -3.21 32.53 10.99
C ASP A 298 -1.87 31.78 10.83
N GLU A 299 -1.48 31.07 11.88
CA GLU A 299 -0.27 30.25 11.90
C GLU A 299 -0.42 28.98 11.05
N TRP A 300 -1.67 28.55 10.78
CA TRP A 300 -1.96 27.50 9.82
C TRP A 300 -1.47 27.87 8.41
N CYS A 301 -1.82 29.06 7.91
CA CYS A 301 -1.43 29.52 6.57
C CYS A 301 0.10 29.54 6.41
N LYS A 302 0.81 30.06 7.42
CA LYS A 302 2.28 30.11 7.46
C LYS A 302 2.91 28.70 7.49
N THR A 303 2.30 27.78 8.22
CA THR A 303 2.72 26.37 8.29
C THR A 303 2.50 25.66 6.94
N ALA A 304 1.38 25.88 6.28
CA ALA A 304 1.09 25.35 4.94
C ALA A 304 2.08 25.89 3.90
N LEU A 305 2.28 27.21 3.84
CA LEU A 305 3.26 27.86 2.97
C LEU A 305 4.68 27.33 3.17
N LYS A 306 5.10 27.12 4.42
CA LYS A 306 6.40 26.52 4.72
C LYS A 306 6.53 25.11 4.11
N LYS A 307 5.52 24.25 4.29
CA LYS A 307 5.52 22.87 3.77
C LYS A 307 5.50 22.78 2.25
N LEU A 308 4.82 23.71 1.58
CA LEU A 308 4.85 23.84 0.12
C LEU A 308 6.25 24.26 -0.34
N ARG A 309 6.85 25.26 0.31
CA ARG A 309 8.22 25.74 -0.01
C ARG A 309 9.33 24.73 0.33
N GLU A 310 9.06 23.73 1.19
CA GLU A 310 9.95 22.60 1.48
C GLU A 310 9.81 21.41 0.50
N ALA A 311 8.79 21.41 -0.36
CA ALA A 311 8.49 20.32 -1.28
C ALA A 311 9.17 20.49 -2.65
N SER A 312 9.27 19.40 -3.42
CA SER A 312 9.75 19.46 -4.79
C SER A 312 8.76 20.27 -5.65
N PRO A 313 9.21 21.30 -6.39
CA PRO A 313 8.34 22.09 -7.24
C PRO A 313 7.65 21.27 -8.33
N LEU A 314 8.37 20.30 -8.91
CA LEU A 314 7.83 19.38 -9.91
C LEU A 314 6.79 18.44 -9.28
N SER A 315 7.12 17.85 -8.12
CA SER A 315 6.21 16.96 -7.40
C SER A 315 4.91 17.65 -6.97
N LEU A 316 4.94 18.94 -6.60
CA LEU A 316 3.73 19.69 -6.29
C LEU A 316 2.80 19.81 -7.51
N LYS A 317 3.32 20.17 -8.70
CA LYS A 317 2.49 20.31 -9.91
C LYS A 317 1.92 18.96 -10.37
N VAL A 318 2.74 17.93 -10.38
CA VAL A 318 2.34 16.53 -10.67
C VAL A 318 1.28 16.05 -9.67
N THR A 319 1.45 16.34 -8.38
CA THR A 319 0.49 15.99 -7.33
C THR A 319 -0.86 16.68 -7.56
N LEU A 320 -0.88 18.01 -7.75
CA LEU A 320 -2.11 18.77 -7.96
C LEU A 320 -2.90 18.21 -9.16
N GLN A 321 -2.24 17.99 -10.30
CA GLN A 321 -2.89 17.43 -11.48
C GLN A 321 -3.41 16.00 -11.23
N SER A 322 -2.64 15.14 -10.56
CA SER A 322 -3.10 13.77 -10.26
C SER A 322 -4.36 13.75 -9.39
N ILE A 323 -4.42 14.56 -8.32
CA ILE A 323 -5.63 14.68 -7.48
C ILE A 323 -6.81 15.25 -8.28
N ARG A 324 -6.59 16.32 -9.06
CA ARG A 324 -7.62 16.98 -9.88
C ARG A 324 -8.25 16.01 -10.89
N GLU A 325 -7.45 15.23 -11.60
CA GLU A 325 -7.94 14.22 -12.54
C GLU A 325 -8.61 13.02 -11.84
N GLY A 326 -8.05 12.57 -10.71
CA GLY A 326 -8.57 11.44 -9.92
C GLY A 326 -9.99 11.65 -9.40
N ARG A 327 -10.41 12.91 -9.26
CA ARG A 327 -11.77 13.33 -8.89
C ARG A 327 -12.85 12.82 -9.87
N PHE A 328 -12.49 12.59 -11.12
CA PHE A 328 -13.40 12.20 -12.21
C PHE A 328 -13.15 10.78 -12.77
N GLN A 329 -12.29 9.99 -12.10
CA GLN A 329 -11.84 8.69 -12.58
C GLN A 329 -12.12 7.56 -11.59
N SER A 330 -12.29 6.35 -12.09
CA SER A 330 -12.37 5.11 -11.30
C SER A 330 -10.99 4.69 -10.75
N LEU A 331 -10.96 3.79 -9.77
CA LEU A 331 -9.73 3.37 -9.09
C LEU A 331 -8.70 2.75 -10.05
N ASP A 332 -9.14 1.93 -11.00
CA ASP A 332 -8.27 1.36 -12.04
C ASP A 332 -7.56 2.45 -12.87
N ARG A 333 -8.29 3.50 -13.26
CA ARG A 333 -7.73 4.61 -14.05
C ARG A 333 -6.79 5.48 -13.24
N CYS A 334 -7.10 5.70 -11.96
CA CYS A 334 -6.20 6.39 -11.04
C CYS A 334 -4.89 5.61 -10.87
N LEU A 335 -4.96 4.29 -10.62
CA LEU A 335 -3.77 3.43 -10.47
C LEU A 335 -2.95 3.33 -11.76
N VAL A 336 -3.59 3.18 -12.93
CA VAL A 336 -2.88 3.17 -14.22
C VAL A 336 -2.15 4.49 -14.47
N ARG A 337 -2.77 5.65 -14.19
CA ARG A 337 -2.07 6.94 -14.25
C ARG A 337 -0.91 6.99 -13.26
N GLU A 338 -1.19 6.77 -11.98
CA GLU A 338 -0.22 6.88 -10.91
C GLU A 338 0.98 5.95 -11.12
N TYR A 339 0.81 4.81 -11.81
CA TYR A 339 1.92 3.92 -12.16
C TYR A 339 2.88 4.58 -13.16
N ARG A 340 2.37 5.28 -14.18
CA ARG A 340 3.20 6.08 -15.10
C ARG A 340 3.94 7.19 -14.36
N ILE A 341 3.22 7.92 -13.49
CA ILE A 341 3.83 8.99 -12.68
C ILE A 341 4.95 8.42 -11.80
N SER A 342 4.72 7.27 -11.15
CA SER A 342 5.71 6.58 -10.33
C SER A 342 6.94 6.14 -11.14
N LEU A 343 6.73 5.48 -12.28
CA LEU A 343 7.83 5.01 -13.13
C LEU A 343 8.63 6.20 -13.70
N THR A 344 7.98 7.24 -14.21
CA THR A 344 8.66 8.46 -14.67
C THR A 344 9.42 9.14 -13.52
N GLY A 345 8.84 9.21 -12.32
CA GLY A 345 9.47 9.79 -11.12
C GLY A 345 10.73 9.05 -10.65
N ILE A 346 10.79 7.71 -10.79
CA ILE A 346 12.00 6.94 -10.47
C ILE A 346 12.99 6.83 -11.65
N SER A 347 12.55 7.07 -12.88
CA SER A 347 13.34 6.89 -14.12
C SER A 347 14.61 7.76 -14.20
N ARG A 348 14.65 8.86 -13.43
CA ARG A 348 15.66 9.93 -13.48
C ARG A 348 15.79 10.65 -14.84
N GLN A 349 14.83 10.49 -15.74
CA GLN A 349 14.82 11.14 -17.06
C GLN A 349 14.41 12.62 -16.98
N VAL A 350 13.38 12.94 -16.19
CA VAL A 350 12.87 14.33 -16.03
C VAL A 350 13.53 15.06 -14.87
N SER A 351 13.70 14.38 -13.73
CA SER A 351 14.25 14.94 -12.49
C SER A 351 14.86 13.83 -11.64
N LYS A 352 15.69 14.19 -10.66
CA LYS A 352 16.26 13.27 -9.64
C LYS A 352 15.63 13.46 -8.26
N ASP A 353 14.58 14.29 -8.15
CA ASP A 353 14.00 14.73 -6.88
C ASP A 353 13.64 13.58 -5.94
N PHE A 354 13.07 12.46 -6.43
CA PHE A 354 12.80 11.30 -5.57
C PHE A 354 14.06 10.79 -4.84
N SER A 355 15.18 10.70 -5.57
CA SER A 355 16.44 10.24 -4.98
C SER A 355 17.03 11.26 -4.00
N GLU A 356 16.93 12.55 -4.31
CA GLU A 356 17.44 13.63 -3.46
C GLU A 356 16.59 13.84 -2.20
N GLY A 357 15.26 13.74 -2.31
CA GLY A 357 14.33 13.87 -1.20
C GLY A 357 14.43 12.70 -0.21
N VAL A 358 14.58 11.47 -0.71
CA VAL A 358 14.88 10.30 0.13
C VAL A 358 16.25 10.44 0.79
N ARG A 359 17.28 10.88 0.06
CA ARG A 359 18.61 11.16 0.64
C ARG A 359 18.49 12.15 1.80
N ALA A 360 17.91 13.32 1.53
CA ALA A 360 17.82 14.44 2.48
C ALA A 360 16.97 14.12 3.72
N ARG A 361 15.88 13.35 3.59
CA ARG A 361 14.93 13.10 4.69
C ARG A 361 15.12 11.76 5.41
N LEU A 362 15.63 10.71 4.74
CA LEU A 362 15.63 9.34 5.27
C LEU A 362 17.02 8.71 5.39
N VAL A 363 17.97 9.08 4.52
CA VAL A 363 19.35 8.54 4.54
C VAL A 363 20.26 9.44 5.37
N ASP A 364 20.63 10.60 4.83
CA ASP A 364 21.57 11.56 5.42
C ASP A 364 20.91 12.40 6.52
N LYS A 365 19.59 12.65 6.39
CA LYS A 365 18.74 13.38 7.36
C LYS A 365 19.21 14.82 7.61
N ASP A 366 19.72 15.47 6.57
CA ASP A 366 20.07 16.89 6.58
C ASP A 366 18.85 17.81 6.49
N PHE A 367 17.72 17.31 5.98
CA PHE A 367 16.50 18.06 5.67
C PHE A 367 16.72 19.26 4.71
N THR A 368 17.79 19.21 3.90
CA THR A 368 18.15 20.21 2.89
C THR A 368 18.23 19.60 1.48
N PRO A 369 17.09 19.14 0.91
CA PRO A 369 17.06 18.63 -0.46
C PRO A 369 17.36 19.72 -1.49
N LYS A 370 18.07 19.34 -2.55
CA LYS A 370 18.44 20.21 -3.67
C LYS A 370 17.61 19.87 -4.91
N TRP A 371 16.37 20.35 -4.92
CA TRP A 371 15.42 20.08 -6.00
C TRP A 371 15.92 20.56 -7.37
N ASP A 372 15.63 19.77 -8.40
CA ASP A 372 15.95 20.04 -9.81
C ASP A 372 14.71 19.67 -10.66
N PRO A 373 13.89 20.65 -11.10
CA PRO A 373 14.11 22.10 -11.03
C PRO A 373 13.93 22.74 -9.63
N PRO A 374 14.64 23.85 -9.33
CA PRO A 374 14.71 24.44 -7.99
C PRO A 374 13.53 25.36 -7.62
N SER A 375 12.68 25.78 -8.57
CA SER A 375 11.48 26.59 -8.27
C SER A 375 10.31 26.25 -9.20
N LEU A 376 9.08 26.60 -8.79
CA LEU A 376 7.87 26.34 -9.57
C LEU A 376 7.90 26.99 -10.97
N LYS A 377 8.57 28.14 -11.10
CA LYS A 377 8.70 28.88 -12.37
C LYS A 377 9.61 28.17 -13.37
N ASP A 378 10.51 27.33 -12.87
CA ASP A 378 11.45 26.54 -13.68
C ASP A 378 10.84 25.18 -14.10
N VAL A 379 9.73 24.76 -13.49
CA VAL A 379 8.95 23.60 -13.92
C VAL A 379 8.16 23.94 -15.18
N SER A 380 8.63 23.48 -16.34
CA SER A 380 7.90 23.60 -17.61
C SER A 380 6.68 22.67 -17.66
N LYS A 381 5.71 22.96 -18.54
CA LYS A 381 4.57 22.07 -18.77
C LYS A 381 5.01 20.68 -19.25
N ASP A 382 5.99 20.61 -20.13
CA ASP A 382 6.47 19.35 -20.71
C ASP A 382 7.05 18.41 -19.65
N MET A 383 7.70 18.94 -18.60
CA MET A 383 8.17 18.14 -17.45
C MET A 383 7.00 17.48 -16.70
N VAL A 384 5.89 18.20 -16.53
CA VAL A 384 4.68 17.67 -15.88
C VAL A 384 4.03 16.64 -16.80
N ASP A 385 3.73 17.00 -18.05
CA ASP A 385 3.03 16.16 -19.03
C ASP A 385 3.76 14.83 -19.32
N CYS A 386 5.09 14.80 -19.21
CA CYS A 386 5.90 13.59 -19.30
C CYS A 386 5.54 12.52 -18.25
N HIS A 387 5.04 12.91 -17.07
CA HIS A 387 4.59 11.97 -16.03
C HIS A 387 3.22 11.32 -16.32
N PHE A 388 2.40 11.94 -17.18
CA PHE A 388 1.04 11.49 -17.52
C PHE A 388 0.98 10.82 -18.91
N SER A 389 2.00 11.06 -19.73
CA SER A 389 2.21 10.45 -21.05
C SER A 389 2.28 8.91 -20.94
N PRO A 390 1.78 8.16 -21.94
CA PRO A 390 1.91 6.69 -21.98
C PRO A 390 3.37 6.23 -21.96
N LEU A 391 3.61 5.04 -21.39
CA LEU A 391 4.95 4.46 -21.34
C LEU A 391 5.39 3.99 -22.75
N PRO A 392 6.69 4.06 -23.10
CA PRO A 392 7.15 3.63 -24.42
C PRO A 392 7.05 2.11 -24.59
N GLU A 393 6.14 1.65 -25.45
CA GLU A 393 5.80 0.22 -25.68
C GLU A 393 7.01 -0.71 -25.96
N VAL A 394 8.13 -0.15 -26.44
CA VAL A 394 9.37 -0.88 -26.78
C VAL A 394 10.25 -1.13 -25.54
N VAL A 395 9.97 -0.47 -24.42
CA VAL A 395 10.82 -0.47 -23.20
C VAL A 395 10.02 -0.85 -21.95
N GLU A 396 8.77 -0.39 -21.83
CA GLU A 396 7.94 -0.55 -20.63
C GLU A 396 6.47 -0.83 -20.99
N SER A 397 5.86 -1.78 -20.29
CA SER A 397 4.44 -2.12 -20.42
C SER A 397 3.58 -1.30 -19.46
N GLU A 398 2.43 -0.84 -19.96
CA GLU A 398 1.35 -0.26 -19.14
C GLU A 398 0.85 -1.20 -18.04
N LEU A 399 0.23 -0.64 -16.99
CA LEU A 399 -0.29 -1.41 -15.85
C LEU A 399 -1.55 -2.21 -16.25
N GLU A 400 -1.39 -3.48 -16.59
CA GLU A 400 -2.51 -4.37 -16.85
C GLU A 400 -3.28 -4.72 -15.56
N LEU A 401 -4.54 -4.28 -15.46
CA LEU A 401 -5.46 -4.60 -14.37
C LEU A 401 -6.66 -5.41 -14.89
N PRO A 402 -7.16 -6.44 -14.16
CA PRO A 402 -8.24 -7.32 -14.62
C PRO A 402 -9.65 -6.70 -14.53
N THR A 403 -9.83 -5.51 -15.11
CA THR A 403 -11.07 -4.71 -15.07
C THR A 403 -12.28 -5.37 -15.74
N ALA A 404 -12.06 -6.30 -16.66
CA ALA A 404 -13.12 -7.10 -17.26
C ALA A 404 -13.70 -8.17 -16.31
N LEU A 405 -13.11 -8.38 -15.13
CA LEU A 405 -13.50 -9.42 -14.17
C LEU A 405 -14.04 -8.85 -12.85
N ARG A 406 -13.80 -7.58 -12.54
CA ARG A 406 -14.12 -6.99 -11.23
C ARG A 406 -14.39 -5.48 -11.30
N GLU A 407 -15.37 -5.01 -10.55
CA GLU A 407 -15.62 -3.58 -10.31
C GLU A 407 -15.20 -3.19 -8.88
N PRO A 408 -14.71 -1.96 -8.63
CA PRO A 408 -14.38 -1.53 -7.26
C PRO A 408 -15.61 -1.31 -6.39
N TYR A 409 -15.48 -1.54 -5.08
CA TYR A 409 -16.45 -0.98 -4.13
C TYR A 409 -16.42 0.55 -4.17
N MET A 410 -17.60 1.18 -4.19
CA MET A 410 -17.81 2.64 -4.28
C MET A 410 -18.35 3.22 -2.98
#